data_AF-A0A1A8KCB4-F1
#
_entry.id   AF-A0A1A8KCB4-F1
#
_cell.length_a   1.000
_cell.length_b   1.000
_cell.length_c   1.000
_cell.angle_alpha   90.00
_cell.angle_beta   90.00
_cell.angle_gamma   90.00
#
_symmetry.space_group_name_H-M   'P 1'
#
loop_
_entity.id
_entity.type
_entity.pdbx_description
1 polymer ?
#
loop_
_entity_poly.entity_id
_entity_poly.type
_entity_poly.pdbx_seq_one_letter_code
_entity_poly.pdbx_strand_id
1 'polypeptide(L)' 'VLGSGRAGLRNIGNSCFLNAVLQCLSHTHVLRNYCLLKSYKCEKFSKDEAKLMEGAFTFVHLCRF' A
#
# COMPACT_ATOMS: atom_id res chain seq x y z
N VAL A 1 -15.32 -5.22 -8.72
CA VAL A 1 -15.96 -4.92 -7.42
C VAL A 1 -14.85 -4.62 -6.43
N LEU A 2 -14.81 -3.38 -5.95
CA LEU A 2 -13.88 -2.95 -4.89
C LEU A 2 -14.36 -3.63 -3.59
N GLY A 3 -13.55 -4.49 -2.97
CA GLY A 3 -13.79 -5.08 -1.65
C GLY A 3 -13.74 -4.05 -0.52
N SER A 4 -14.10 -4.48 0.69
CA SER A 4 -14.28 -3.59 1.84
C SER A 4 -12.96 -3.12 2.49
N GLY A 5 -11.80 -3.55 1.98
CA GLY A 5 -10.50 -3.21 2.57
C GLY A 5 -10.17 -3.92 3.88
N ARG A 6 -10.94 -4.95 4.23
CA ARG A 6 -10.86 -5.65 5.52
C ARG A 6 -10.02 -6.93 5.45
N ALA A 7 -9.12 -7.08 4.48
CA ALA A 7 -8.28 -8.25 4.38
C ALA A 7 -7.00 -8.09 5.23
N GLY A 8 -6.66 -9.14 5.97
CA GLY A 8 -5.45 -9.18 6.80
C GLY A 8 -4.18 -9.42 5.98
N LEU A 9 -3.03 -8.96 6.49
CA LEU A 9 -1.72 -9.25 5.92
C LEU A 9 -1.13 -10.50 6.59
N ARG A 10 -0.66 -11.44 5.76
CA ARG A 10 0.06 -12.62 6.25
C ARG A 10 1.40 -12.18 6.83
N ASN A 11 1.68 -12.56 8.07
CA ASN A 11 2.99 -12.35 8.69
C ASN A 11 4.00 -13.33 8.09
N ILE A 12 5.17 -12.83 7.70
CA ILE A 12 6.26 -13.63 7.11
C ILE A 12 7.49 -13.57 8.03
N GLY A 13 7.28 -13.80 9.33
CA GLY A 13 8.31 -13.77 10.37
C GLY A 13 8.75 -12.36 10.75
N ASN A 14 8.65 -12.00 12.04
CA ASN A 14 9.04 -10.69 12.61
C ASN A 14 8.52 -9.44 11.87
N SER A 15 7.50 -9.57 11.03
CA SER A 15 6.97 -8.49 10.19
C SER A 15 5.61 -7.97 10.66
N CYS A 16 5.14 -8.40 11.84
CA CYS A 16 3.87 -7.92 12.40
C CYS A 16 3.84 -6.39 12.60
N PHE A 17 4.97 -5.79 12.97
CA PHE A 17 5.11 -4.33 13.05
C PHE A 17 4.81 -3.68 11.70
N LEU A 18 5.39 -4.23 10.62
CA LEU A 18 5.22 -3.69 9.27
C LEU A 18 3.78 -3.90 8.80
N ASN A 19 3.18 -5.05 9.11
CA ASN A 19 1.78 -5.31 8.80
C ASN A 19 0.84 -4.31 9.49
N ALA A 20 1.10 -3.95 10.75
CA ALA A 20 0.32 -2.94 11.46
C ALA A 20 0.45 -1.55 10.80
N VAL A 21 1.68 -1.14 10.46
CA VAL A 21 1.92 0.14 9.75
C VAL A 21 1.21 0.16 8.40
N LEU A 22 1.34 -0.90 7.59
CA LEU A 22 0.71 -0.98 6.26
C LEU A 22 -0.82 -0.98 6.35
N GLN A 23 -1.41 -1.65 7.35
CA GLN A 23 -2.86 -1.61 7.59
C GLN A 23 -3.34 -0.20 7.98
N CYS A 24 -2.59 0.53 8.81
CA CYS A 24 -2.93 1.92 9.13
C CYS A 24 -2.88 2.82 7.89
N LEU A 25 -1.81 2.73 7.10
CA LEU A 25 -1.63 3.53 5.90
C LEU A 25 -2.66 3.22 4.81
N SER A 26 -3.07 1.95 4.68
CA SER A 26 -4.13 1.57 3.73
C SER A 26 -5.51 2.12 4.12
N HIS A 27 -5.72 2.45 5.40
CA HIS A 27 -6.92 3.12 5.89
C HIS A 27 -6.89 4.65 5.75
N THR A 28 -5.74 5.23 5.41
CA THR A 28 -5.62 6.65 5.09
C THR A 28 -6.07 6.92 3.65
N HIS A 29 -7.29 7.44 3.48
CA HIS A 29 -7.93 7.64 2.16
C HIS A 29 -7.08 8.38 1.12
N VAL A 30 -6.41 9.47 1.53
CA VAL A 30 -5.58 10.28 0.63
C VAL A 30 -4.42 9.45 0.07
N LEU A 31 -3.69 8.77 0.96
CA LEU A 31 -2.55 7.94 0.57
C LEU A 31 -3.00 6.71 -0.23
N ARG A 32 -4.09 6.06 0.18
CA ARG A 32 -4.70 4.96 -0.57
C ARG A 32 -4.99 5.37 -2.01
N ASN A 33 -5.69 6.49 -2.20
CA ASN A 33 -6.07 6.96 -3.53
C ASN A 33 -4.85 7.34 -4.37
N TYR A 34 -3.85 7.99 -3.74
CA TYR A 34 -2.58 8.32 -4.39
C TYR A 34 -1.85 7.06 -4.90
N CYS A 35 -1.80 5.99 -4.11
CA CYS A 35 -1.25 4.69 -4.52
C CYS A 35 -2.08 4.03 -5.63
N LEU A 36 -3.41 4.01 -5.49
CA LEU A 36 -4.32 3.37 -6.46
C LEU A 36 -4.29 4.05 -7.83
N LEU A 37 -4.23 5.39 -7.84
CA LEU A 37 -4.14 6.20 -9.07
C LEU A 37 -2.72 6.22 -9.65
N LYS A 38 -1.74 5.60 -8.96
CA LYS A 38 -0.32 5.60 -9.33
C LYS A 38 0.23 7.02 -9.57
N SER A 39 -0.30 8.00 -8.83
CA SER A 39 0.07 9.42 -8.99
C SER A 39 1.57 9.65 -8.77
N TYR A 40 2.20 8.82 -7.94
CA TYR A 40 3.65 8.80 -7.71
C TYR A 40 4.49 8.56 -8.97
N LYS A 41 3.93 7.96 -10.02
CA LYS A 41 4.65 7.74 -11.29
C LYS A 41 4.82 9.02 -12.12
N CYS A 42 3.93 10.00 -11.91
CA CYS A 42 3.96 11.28 -12.60
C CYS A 42 4.81 12.31 -11.86
N GLU A 43 5.14 12.08 -10.60
CA GLU A 43 6.07 12.92 -9.84
C GLU A 43 7.53 12.53 -10.12
N LYS A 44 8.42 13.53 -10.14
CA LYS A 44 9.87 13.32 -10.28
C LYS A 44 10.45 12.79 -8.96
N PHE A 45 10.18 11.53 -8.67
CA PHE A 45 10.80 10.80 -7.56
C PHE A 45 12.10 10.12 -8.00
N SER A 46 13.00 9.90 -7.04
CA SER A 46 14.16 9.03 -7.28
C SER A 46 13.68 7.62 -7.66
N LYS A 47 14.49 6.89 -8.45
CA LYS A 47 14.17 5.52 -8.87
C LYS A 47 13.88 4.59 -7.70
N ASP A 48 14.42 4.87 -6.52
CA ASP A 48 14.24 4.05 -5.33
C ASP A 48 12.92 4.32 -4.60
N GLU A 49 12.42 5.56 -4.63
CA GLU A 49 11.14 5.93 -4.04
C GLU A 49 9.96 5.39 -4.85
N ALA A 50 10.09 5.36 -6.17
CA ALA A 50 9.10 4.74 -7.06
C ALA A 50 8.97 3.22 -6.83
N LYS A 51 10.07 2.50 -6.56
CA LYS A 51 10.04 1.07 -6.23
C LYS A 51 9.33 0.78 -4.91
N LEU A 52 9.53 1.66 -3.93
CA LEU A 52 8.87 1.57 -2.63
C LEU A 52 7.35 1.69 -2.77
N MET A 53 6.89 2.62 -3.62
CA MET A 53 5.47 2.80 -3.92
C MET A 53 4.86 1.70 -4.79
N GLU A 54 5.63 1.09 -5.70
CA GLU A 54 5.23 -0.14 -6.42
C GLU A 54 5.00 -1.31 -5.44
N GLY A 55 5.87 -1.46 -4.43
CA GLY A 55 5.65 -2.42 -3.35
C GLY A 55 4.37 -2.14 -2.59
N ALA A 56 4.14 -0.88 -2.20
CA ALA A 56 2.93 -0.45 -1.49
C ALA A 56 1.64 -0.68 -2.30
N PHE A 57 1.68 -0.52 -3.63
CA PHE A 57 0.55 -0.82 -4.53
C PHE A 57 0.12 -2.29 -4.41
N THR A 58 1.09 -3.21 -4.34
CA THR A 58 0.81 -4.63 -4.15
C THR A 58 0.11 -4.88 -2.82
N PHE A 59 0.49 -4.18 -1.75
CA PHE A 59 -0.15 -4.30 -0.42
C PHE A 59 -1.57 -3.71 -0.37
N VAL A 60 -1.80 -2.55 -1.00
CA VAL A 60 -3.15 -1.94 -1.08
C VAL A 60 -4.10 -2.86 -1.87
N HIS A 61 -3.62 -3.48 -2.95
CA HIS A 61 -4.39 -4.48 -3.69
C HIS A 61 -4.55 -5.83 -2.94
N LEU A 62 -3.53 -6.27 -2.20
CA LEU A 62 -3.59 -7.49 -1.38
C LEU A 62 -4.61 -7.36 -0.24
N CYS A 63 -4.80 -6.13 0.27
CA CYS A 63 -5.87 -5.81 1.21
C CYS A 63 -7.28 -5.87 0.59
N ARG A 64 -7.40 -6.19 -0.72
CA ARG A 64 -8.64 -6.20 -1.51
C ARG A 64 -9.60 -5.07 -1.09
N PHE A 65 -9.08 -3.84 -1.21
CA PHE A 65 -9.94 -2.76 -1.66
C PHE A 65 -10.35 -3.08 -3.09
#